data_AF-A0A3N5KRZ5-F1
#
_entry.id   AF-A0A3N5KRZ5-F1
#
_cell.length_a   1.000
_cell.length_b   1.000
_cell.length_c   1.000
_cell.angle_alpha   90.00
_cell.angle_beta   90.00
_cell.angle_gamma   90.00
#
_symmetry.space_group_name_H-M   'P 1'
#
loop_
_entity.id
_entity.type
_entity.pdbx_description
1 polymer ?
#
loop_
_entity_poly.entity_id
_entity_poly.type
_entity_poly.pdbx_seq_one_letter_code
_entity_poly.pdbx_strand_id
1 'polypeptide(L)'
;MDRDPVSRLPHGVSFRFVDRVVEFTPGLRAVALKNVTAGDPHLEGHFPGNPIMPGVLLVEAMAQTAGLLLPEGSAALLAQIKEARFRRPVLPGD
;
A
#
# COMPACT_ATOMS: atom_id res chain seq x y z
N MET A 1 -11.69 2.51 -22.18
CA MET A 1 -12.24 2.13 -20.86
C MET A 1 -11.11 2.35 -19.87
N ASP A 2 -11.23 3.38 -19.04
CA ASP A 2 -10.25 3.64 -17.99
C ASP A 2 -10.21 2.44 -17.06
N ARG A 3 -9.13 1.65 -17.17
CA ARG A 3 -8.88 0.58 -16.22
C ARG A 3 -8.64 1.22 -14.86
N ASP A 4 -9.18 0.60 -13.82
CA ASP A 4 -8.88 0.93 -12.44
C ASP A 4 -7.36 1.16 -12.29
N PRO A 5 -6.90 2.36 -11.86
CA PRO A 5 -5.47 2.64 -11.72
C PRO A 5 -4.71 1.61 -10.91
N VAL A 6 -5.37 0.90 -9.97
CA VAL A 6 -4.78 -0.20 -9.21
C VAL A 6 -4.25 -1.32 -10.12
N SER A 7 -4.87 -1.55 -11.28
CA SER A 7 -4.44 -2.57 -12.25
C SER A 7 -3.08 -2.27 -12.90
N ARG A 8 -2.55 -1.05 -12.74
CA ARG A 8 -1.21 -0.68 -13.22
C ARG A 8 -0.10 -1.27 -12.37
N LEU A 9 -0.40 -1.71 -11.15
CA LEU A 9 0.58 -2.27 -10.23
C LEU A 9 0.89 -3.73 -10.58
N PRO A 10 2.18 -4.12 -10.69
CA PRO A 10 2.57 -5.49 -11.00
C PRO A 10 2.39 -6.46 -9.81
N HIS A 11 2.08 -5.96 -8.62
CA HIS A 11 1.95 -6.74 -7.39
C HIS A 11 0.75 -7.71 -7.45
N GLY A 12 0.98 -8.97 -7.08
CA GLY A 12 -0.08 -9.97 -6.93
C GLY A 12 -0.97 -9.70 -5.71
N VAL A 13 -2.14 -10.35 -5.67
CA VAL A 13 -3.17 -10.12 -4.63
C VAL A 13 -2.63 -10.29 -3.20
N SER A 14 -1.74 -11.26 -2.96
CA SER A 14 -1.19 -11.52 -1.63
C SER A 14 -0.17 -10.49 -1.15
N PHE A 15 0.24 -9.55 -2.00
CA PHE A 15 1.21 -8.50 -1.68
C PHE A 15 0.81 -7.15 -2.27
N ARG A 16 -0.48 -6.94 -2.51
CA ARG A 16 -1.04 -5.67 -2.96
C ARG A 16 -1.63 -4.94 -1.76
N PHE A 17 -1.11 -3.75 -1.50
CA PHE A 17 -1.50 -2.92 -0.35
C PHE A 17 -2.11 -1.58 -0.78
N VAL A 18 -2.73 -1.55 -1.96
CA VAL A 18 -3.54 -0.43 -2.46
C VAL A 18 -4.87 -1.02 -2.90
N ASP A 19 -5.95 -0.64 -2.21
CA ASP A 19 -7.31 -1.14 -2.49
C ASP A 19 -8.07 -0.20 -3.41
N ARG A 20 -7.83 1.11 -3.28
CA ARG A 20 -8.52 2.14 -4.07
C ARG A 20 -7.62 3.33 -4.32
N VAL A 21 -7.70 3.90 -5.52
CA VAL A 21 -7.10 5.19 -5.85
C VAL A 21 -8.17 6.26 -5.81
N VAL A 22 -7.95 7.33 -5.02
CA VAL A 22 -8.92 8.43 -4.83
C VAL A 22 -8.56 9.66 -5.67
N GLU A 23 -7.27 9.89 -5.92
CA GLU A 23 -6.79 10.93 -6.82
C GLU A 23 -5.64 10.37 -7.65
N PHE A 24 -5.63 10.68 -8.95
CA PHE A 24 -4.57 10.22 -9.84
C PHE A 24 -4.29 11.22 -10.96
N THR A 25 -3.04 11.68 -11.02
CA THR A 25 -2.49 12.48 -12.11
C THR A 25 -1.15 11.85 -12.52
N PRO A 26 -1.08 11.19 -13.69
CA PRO A 26 0.12 10.48 -14.15
C PRO A 26 1.40 11.32 -14.02
N GLY A 27 2.44 10.73 -13.44
CA GLY A 27 3.74 11.39 -13.24
C GLY A 27 3.77 12.54 -12.23
N LEU A 28 2.63 12.89 -11.60
CA LEU A 28 2.53 14.04 -10.72
C LEU A 28 2.02 13.70 -9.32
N ARG A 29 0.86 13.04 -9.19
CA ARG A 29 0.19 12.85 -7.91
C ARG A 29 -0.66 11.58 -7.88
N ALA A 30 -0.54 10.81 -6.81
CA ALA A 30 -1.41 9.68 -6.53
C ALA A 30 -1.80 9.72 -5.05
N VAL A 31 -3.08 9.54 -4.77
CA VAL A 31 -3.61 9.36 -3.42
C VAL A 31 -4.41 8.06 -3.43
N ALA A 32 -4.13 7.20 -2.47
CA ALA A 32 -4.69 5.86 -2.41
C ALA A 32 -5.11 5.50 -0.99
N LEU A 33 -5.97 4.49 -0.90
CA LEU A 33 -6.46 3.92 0.35
C LEU A 33 -6.05 2.45 0.45
N LYS A 34 -5.64 2.07 1.66
CA LYS A 34 -5.52 0.69 2.12
C LYS A 34 -6.45 0.54 3.31
N ASN A 35 -7.50 -0.25 3.17
CA ASN A 35 -8.35 -0.64 4.29
C ASN A 35 -7.61 -1.69 5.12
N VAL A 36 -7.65 -1.56 6.43
CA VAL A 36 -7.05 -2.54 7.34
C VAL A 36 -8.16 -3.34 7.99
N THR A 37 -8.22 -4.64 7.72
CA THR A 37 -9.29 -5.51 8.22
C THR A 37 -8.72 -6.61 9.10
N ALA A 38 -9.44 -7.02 10.14
CA ALA A 38 -8.99 -8.10 11.04
C ALA A 38 -8.73 -9.43 10.32
N GLY A 39 -9.30 -9.63 9.12
CA GLY A 39 -9.07 -10.78 8.25
C GLY A 39 -7.82 -10.67 7.35
N ASP A 40 -7.06 -9.58 7.40
CA ASP A 40 -5.80 -9.45 6.67
C ASP A 40 -4.79 -10.52 7.20
N PRO A 41 -4.19 -11.34 6.31
CA PRO A 41 -3.44 -12.53 6.73
C PRO A 41 -2.19 -12.21 7.56
N HIS A 42 -1.60 -11.03 7.36
CA HIS A 42 -0.41 -10.62 8.11
C HIS A 42 -0.73 -10.17 9.55
N LEU A 43 -2.00 -9.89 9.87
CA LEU A 43 -2.40 -9.49 11.22
C LEU A 43 -2.56 -10.68 12.18
N GLU A 44 -2.78 -11.90 11.67
CA GLU A 44 -2.80 -13.11 12.49
C GLU A 44 -1.50 -13.27 13.28
N GLY A 45 -0.37 -12.95 12.64
CA GLY A 45 0.97 -13.02 13.25
C GLY A 45 1.48 -11.72 13.84
N HIS A 46 0.79 -10.58 13.67
CA HIS A 46 1.32 -9.27 14.07
C HIS A 46 0.28 -8.43 14.83
N PHE A 47 -0.06 -8.78 16.07
CA PHE A 47 0.40 -9.94 16.86
C PHE A 47 -0.81 -10.77 17.29
N PRO A 48 -0.64 -12.08 17.61
CA PRO A 48 -1.74 -12.88 18.13
C PRO A 48 -2.43 -12.20 19.34
N GLY A 49 -3.74 -11.96 19.22
CA GLY A 49 -4.53 -11.27 20.25
C GLY A 49 -4.37 -9.74 20.32
N ASN A 50 -3.49 -9.15 19.52
CA ASN A 50 -3.25 -7.71 19.44
C ASN A 50 -2.87 -7.29 18.00
N PRO A 51 -3.81 -7.30 17.05
CA PRO A 51 -3.54 -7.05 15.64
C PRO A 51 -3.19 -5.58 15.40
N ILE A 52 -2.01 -5.34 14.81
CA ILE A 52 -1.46 -4.04 14.48
C ILE A 52 -0.89 -4.13 13.07
N MET A 53 -1.20 -3.18 12.19
CA MET A 53 -0.61 -3.13 10.85
C MET A 53 0.93 -2.97 10.96
N PRO A 54 1.74 -3.88 10.38
CA PRO A 54 3.19 -3.73 10.38
C PRO A 54 3.59 -2.42 9.71
N GLY A 55 4.43 -1.62 10.38
CA GLY A 55 4.88 -0.33 9.83
C GLY A 55 5.57 -0.47 8.46
N VAL A 56 6.26 -1.59 8.23
CA VAL A 56 6.87 -1.91 6.94
C VAL A 56 5.85 -2.05 5.80
N LEU A 57 4.64 -2.55 6.10
CA LEU A 57 3.57 -2.67 5.10
C LEU A 57 2.87 -1.33 4.83
N LEU A 58 2.90 -0.39 5.80
CA LEU A 58 2.50 1.00 5.53
C LEU A 58 3.48 1.66 4.54
N VAL A 59 4.78 1.40 4.70
CA VAL A 59 5.80 1.89 3.76
C VAL A 59 5.65 1.24 2.39
N GLU A 60 5.39 -0.07 2.33
CA GLU A 60 5.10 -0.78 1.09
C GLU A 60 3.86 -0.19 0.39
N ALA A 61 2.77 0.04 1.11
CA ALA A 61 1.57 0.67 0.55
C ALA A 61 1.88 2.06 -0.06
N MET A 62 2.71 2.87 0.61
CA MET A 62 3.19 4.15 0.06
C MET A 62 4.06 3.98 -1.18
N ALA A 63 4.96 2.99 -1.20
CA ALA A 63 5.80 2.69 -2.35
C ALA A 63 4.98 2.22 -3.55
N GLN A 64 3.98 1.35 -3.34
CA GLN A 64 3.03 0.94 -4.38
C GLN A 64 2.21 2.12 -4.91
N THR A 65 1.77 3.01 -4.02
CA THR A 65 1.08 4.25 -4.42
C THR A 65 1.96 5.12 -5.30
N ALA A 66 3.26 5.26 -4.98
CA ALA A 66 4.21 5.95 -5.83
C ALA A 66 4.43 5.22 -7.17
N GLY A 67 4.42 3.88 -7.17
CA GLY A 67 4.51 3.05 -8.37
C GLY A 67 3.41 3.33 -9.40
N LEU A 68 2.23 3.79 -8.98
CA LEU A 68 1.15 4.23 -9.89
C LEU A 68 1.59 5.38 -10.80
N LEU A 69 2.54 6.20 -10.37
CA LEU A 69 3.06 7.34 -11.13
C LEU A 69 4.04 6.94 -12.23
N LEU A 70 4.56 5.71 -12.18
CA LEU A 70 5.45 5.17 -13.20
C LEU A 70 4.67 4.73 -14.44
N PRO A 71 5.34 4.58 -15.60
CA PRO A 71 4.72 3.99 -16.78
C PRO A 71 4.07 2.63 -16.45
N GLU A 72 2.92 2.35 -17.07
CA GLU A 72 2.18 1.10 -16.85
C GLU A 72 3.07 -0.13 -17.11
N GLY A 73 2.98 -1.15 -16.23
CA GLY A 73 3.79 -2.36 -16.32
C GLY A 73 5.21 -2.25 -15.77
N SER A 74 5.62 -1.08 -15.25
CA SER A 74 6.92 -0.93 -14.59
C SER A 74 6.98 -1.73 -13.29
N ALA A 75 7.99 -2.58 -13.15
CA ALA A 75 8.40 -3.14 -11.87
C ALA A 75 9.50 -2.28 -11.28
N ALA A 76 9.22 -1.62 -10.15
CA ALA A 76 10.18 -0.78 -9.44
C ALA A 76 10.51 -1.39 -8.09
N LEU A 77 11.75 -1.15 -7.65
CA LEU A 77 12.23 -1.56 -6.33
C LEU A 77 12.36 -0.33 -5.44
N LEU A 78 11.88 -0.43 -4.20
CA LEU A 78 12.13 0.57 -3.18
C LEU A 78 13.60 0.50 -2.75
N ALA A 79 14.43 1.39 -3.30
CA ALA A 79 15.88 1.34 -3.10
C ALA A 79 16.35 1.95 -1.77
N GLN A 80 15.66 2.99 -1.28
CA GLN A 80 16.06 3.69 -0.06
C GLN A 80 14.85 4.35 0.62
N ILE A 81 14.83 4.27 1.95
CA ILE A 81 13.98 5.08 2.82
C ILE A 81 14.92 6.02 3.58
N LYS A 82 14.83 7.32 3.36
CA LYS A 82 15.68 8.31 4.06
C LYS A 82 15.27 8.46 5.52
N GLU A 83 13.98 8.59 5.75
CA GLU A 83 13.40 8.68 7.09
C GLU A 83 11.99 8.09 7.06
N ALA A 84 11.61 7.35 8.10
CA ALA A 84 10.25 6.94 8.36
C ALA A 84 9.98 7.09 9.86
N ARG A 85 8.84 7.70 10.21
CA ARG A 85 8.42 7.90 11.60
C ARG A 85 6.95 7.55 11.76
N PHE A 86 6.68 6.47 12.48
CA PHE A 86 5.33 5.99 12.78
C PHE A 86 4.83 6.68 14.04
N ARG A 87 3.73 7.44 13.94
CA ARG A 87 3.22 8.27 15.05
C ARG A 87 2.25 7.54 15.96
N ARG A 88 1.40 6.69 15.38
CA ARG A 88 0.42 5.85 16.07
C ARG A 88 0.30 4.52 15.35
N PRO A 89 -0.07 3.43 16.04
CA PRO A 89 -0.44 2.19 15.37
C PRO A 89 -1.65 2.42 14.44
N VAL A 90 -1.68 1.65 13.36
CA VAL A 90 -2.86 1.50 12.49
C VAL A 90 -3.48 0.15 12.85
N LEU A 91 -4.78 0.14 13.10
CA LEU A 91 -5.51 -0.99 13.66
C LEU A 91 -6.58 -1.50 12.68
N PRO A 92 -7.09 -2.74 12.84
CA PRO A 92 -8.28 -3.17 12.12
C PRO A 92 -9.43 -2.16 12.26
N GLY A 93 -10.03 -1.77 11.13
CA GLY A 93 -11.11 -0.78 11.04
C GLY A 93 -10.65 0.64 10.68
N ASP A 94 -9.34 0.90 10.67
CA ASP A 94 -8.77 2.13 10.09
C ASP A 94 -8.77 2.12 8.55
#